data_AF-A0A0P9U911-F1
#
_entry.id   AF-A0A0P9U911-F1
#
_cell.length_a   1.000
_cell.length_b   1.000
_cell.length_c   1.000
_cell.angle_alpha   90.00
_cell.angle_beta   90.00
_cell.angle_gamma   90.00
#
_symmetry.space_group_name_H-M   'P 1'
#
loop_
_entity.id
_entity.type
_entity.pdbx_description
1 polymer ?
#
loop_
_entity_poly.entity_id
_entity_poly.type
_entity_poly.pdbx_seq_one_letter_code
_entity_poly.pdbx_strand_id
1 'polypeptide(L)'
;MPDPTSAPLFRLEIARLQRCFTVISFSASEAISQPFAFELDILGDGLDLDLTGLMYKPASLSFGSRKNFHGQIQGATRKHYQPGPACYTLIMGPRLACLGLRHQSRIFQHMTATRIIAQVLEEHGLKNCFRFDLPTECRERDCCVQYQESDLQLVQRLCAEEGIHYHFVHSRRRHELVFGANLHGFARSPVARWRQFAQQSGVTRFAVTEHATQLPSSRAGQHATGESTLPFVT
;
A
#
# COMPACT_ATOMS: atom_id res chain seq x y z
N MET A 1 -11.03 26.02 -21.36
CA MET A 1 -9.96 25.54 -20.46
C MET A 1 -10.46 25.74 -19.03
N PRO A 2 -10.70 24.70 -18.23
CA PRO A 2 -11.15 24.90 -16.86
C PRO A 2 -10.00 25.50 -16.03
N ASP A 3 -10.35 26.44 -15.16
CA ASP A 3 -9.45 27.19 -14.28
C ASP A 3 -8.57 26.25 -13.43
N PRO A 4 -7.23 26.35 -13.49
CA PRO A 4 -6.32 25.50 -12.72
C PRO A 4 -6.50 25.63 -11.20
N THR A 5 -7.19 26.66 -10.72
CA THR A 5 -7.43 26.93 -9.30
C THR A 5 -8.55 26.07 -8.70
N SER A 6 -9.45 25.51 -9.53
CA SER A 6 -10.62 24.73 -9.07
C SER A 6 -10.46 23.21 -9.20
N ALA A 7 -9.29 22.74 -9.64
CA ALA A 7 -9.01 21.32 -9.79
C ALA A 7 -9.05 20.60 -8.43
N PRO A 8 -9.84 19.51 -8.25
CA PRO A 8 -9.81 18.75 -7.00
C PRO A 8 -8.41 18.20 -6.74
N LEU A 9 -7.93 18.40 -5.51
CA LEU A 9 -6.57 18.03 -5.07
C LEU A 9 -6.35 16.51 -5.13
N PHE A 10 -7.40 15.73 -4.86
CA PHE A 10 -7.38 14.28 -4.87
C PHE A 10 -8.20 13.74 -6.03
N ARG A 11 -7.56 12.99 -6.92
CA ARG A 11 -8.23 12.39 -8.09
C ARG A 11 -7.90 10.92 -8.20
N LEU A 12 -8.93 10.13 -8.46
CA LEU A 12 -8.82 8.71 -8.72
C LEU A 12 -9.03 8.45 -10.21
N GLU A 13 -8.02 7.90 -10.87
CA GLU A 13 -8.09 7.41 -12.25
C GLU A 13 -8.23 5.89 -12.21
N ILE A 14 -9.32 5.34 -12.75
CA ILE A 14 -9.51 3.89 -12.84
C ILE A 14 -9.32 3.47 -14.30
N ALA A 15 -8.43 2.50 -14.53
CA ALA A 15 -8.06 2.06 -15.87
C ALA A 15 -9.28 1.59 -16.67
N ARG A 16 -9.28 1.91 -17.97
CA ARG A 16 -10.33 1.57 -18.95
C ARG A 16 -11.68 2.27 -18.77
N LEU A 17 -11.90 3.04 -17.70
CA LEU A 17 -13.10 3.87 -17.58
C LEU A 17 -12.97 5.21 -18.31
N GLN A 18 -11.72 5.63 -18.64
CA GLN A 18 -11.41 6.95 -19.23
C GLN A 18 -12.08 8.12 -18.48
N ARG A 19 -12.31 7.92 -17.17
CA ARG A 19 -12.97 8.84 -16.25
C ARG A 19 -12.07 9.09 -15.06
N CYS A 20 -12.16 10.30 -14.53
CA CYS A 20 -11.49 10.71 -13.30
C CYS A 20 -12.55 11.00 -12.25
N PHE A 21 -12.44 10.36 -11.10
CA PHE A 21 -13.35 10.56 -9.97
C PHE A 21 -12.74 11.55 -8.97
N THR A 22 -13.58 12.42 -8.44
CA THR A 22 -13.21 13.29 -7.32
C THR A 22 -13.26 12.48 -6.04
N VAL A 23 -12.15 12.43 -5.32
CA VAL A 23 -12.06 11.78 -4.01
C VAL A 23 -12.43 12.80 -2.94
N ILE A 24 -13.45 12.50 -2.15
CA ILE A 24 -14.00 13.36 -1.09
C ILE A 24 -13.20 13.16 0.19
N SER A 25 -12.93 11.91 0.53
CA SER A 25 -12.11 11.52 1.69
C SER A 25 -11.40 10.20 1.41
N PHE A 26 -10.30 9.97 2.12
CA PHE A 26 -9.60 8.70 2.10
C PHE A 26 -9.00 8.37 3.46
N SER A 27 -8.85 7.08 3.73
CA SER A 27 -8.03 6.53 4.80
C SER A 27 -7.03 5.56 4.17
N ALA A 28 -5.80 5.53 4.65
CA ALA A 28 -4.74 4.71 4.08
C ALA A 28 -3.90 4.05 5.18
N SER A 29 -3.56 2.78 4.97
CA SER A 29 -2.61 2.01 5.76
C SER A 29 -1.51 1.48 4.84
N GLU A 30 -0.26 1.78 5.18
CA GLU A 30 0.93 1.26 4.50
C GLU A 30 1.98 0.95 5.58
N ALA A 31 2.54 -0.26 5.54
CA ALA A 31 3.55 -0.71 6.48
C ALA A 31 4.56 -1.63 5.78
N ILE A 32 5.77 -1.70 6.32
CA ILE A 32 6.80 -2.63 5.85
C ILE A 32 6.27 -4.06 6.03
N SER A 33 6.48 -4.88 5.01
CA SER A 33 6.06 -6.29 4.97
C SER A 33 4.55 -6.51 5.15
N GLN A 34 3.73 -5.51 4.76
CA GLN A 34 2.28 -5.63 4.71
C GLN A 34 1.72 -5.08 3.38
N PRO A 35 0.67 -5.69 2.81
CA PRO A 35 -0.06 -5.08 1.70
C PRO A 35 -0.68 -3.74 2.13
N PHE A 36 -0.46 -2.68 1.36
CA PHE A 36 -1.14 -1.41 1.63
C PHE A 36 -2.66 -1.53 1.36
N ALA A 37 -3.44 -0.69 2.03
CA ALA A 37 -4.89 -0.59 1.80
C ALA A 37 -5.33 0.87 1.87
N PHE A 38 -6.14 1.28 0.89
CA PHE A 38 -6.76 2.59 0.81
C PHE A 38 -8.27 2.42 0.78
N GLU A 39 -8.97 3.09 1.69
CA GLU A 39 -10.41 3.26 1.63
C GLU A 39 -10.70 4.66 1.10
N LEU A 40 -11.45 4.75 0.00
CA LEU A 40 -11.69 5.97 -0.76
C LEU A 40 -13.18 6.24 -0.86
N ASP A 41 -13.63 7.41 -0.43
CA ASP A 41 -14.98 7.89 -0.75
C ASP A 41 -14.92 8.78 -1.98
N ILE A 42 -15.64 8.38 -3.02
CA ILE A 42 -15.70 9.10 -4.29
C ILE A 42 -17.11 9.63 -4.59
N LEU A 43 -17.15 10.77 -5.28
CA LEU A 43 -18.38 11.29 -5.86
C LEU A 43 -18.60 10.67 -7.24
N GLY A 44 -19.80 10.17 -7.48
CA GLY A 44 -20.26 9.74 -8.80
C GLY A 44 -20.33 10.91 -9.78
N ASP A 45 -20.20 10.60 -11.07
CA ASP A 45 -20.19 11.56 -12.18
C ASP A 45 -21.59 11.82 -12.78
N GLY A 46 -22.65 11.41 -12.06
CA GLY A 46 -24.04 11.48 -12.53
C GLY A 46 -24.52 10.23 -13.25
N LEU A 47 -23.64 9.26 -13.51
CA LEU A 47 -24.01 7.92 -14.00
C LEU A 47 -23.81 6.89 -12.90
N ASP A 48 -24.69 5.88 -12.86
CA ASP A 48 -24.50 4.74 -11.95
C ASP A 48 -23.26 3.94 -12.40
N LEU A 49 -22.37 3.67 -11.44
CA LEU A 49 -21.17 2.87 -11.65
C LEU A 49 -21.49 1.37 -11.56
N ASP A 50 -21.07 0.61 -12.56
CA ASP A 50 -21.01 -0.86 -12.51
C ASP A 50 -19.90 -1.30 -11.54
N LEU A 51 -20.25 -1.44 -10.26
CA LEU A 51 -19.31 -1.78 -9.18
C LEU A 51 -18.65 -3.14 -9.38
N THR A 52 -19.38 -4.13 -9.91
CA THR A 52 -18.83 -5.44 -10.22
C THR A 52 -17.78 -5.32 -11.32
N GLY A 53 -18.07 -4.53 -12.34
CA GLY A 53 -17.12 -4.21 -13.39
C GLY A 53 -15.86 -3.53 -12.88
N LEU A 54 -15.90 -2.77 -11.77
CA LEU A 54 -14.71 -2.10 -11.21
C LEU A 54 -13.71 -3.07 -10.57
N MET A 55 -14.16 -4.24 -10.14
CA MET A 55 -13.34 -5.16 -9.35
C MET A 55 -12.05 -5.56 -10.08
N TYR A 56 -10.95 -5.49 -9.34
CA TYR A 56 -9.58 -5.77 -9.78
C TYR A 56 -9.08 -4.92 -10.96
N LYS A 57 -9.79 -3.85 -11.33
CA LYS A 57 -9.26 -2.88 -12.28
C LYS A 57 -8.11 -2.08 -11.65
N PRO A 58 -7.02 -1.82 -12.39
CA PRO A 58 -5.97 -0.92 -11.93
C PRO A 58 -6.52 0.48 -11.66
N ALA A 59 -6.06 1.10 -10.59
CA ALA A 59 -6.45 2.44 -10.20
C ALA A 59 -5.22 3.24 -9.74
N SER A 60 -5.25 4.55 -9.98
CA SER A 60 -4.18 5.48 -9.63
C SER A 60 -4.78 6.65 -8.85
N LEU A 61 -4.43 6.72 -7.57
CA LEU A 61 -4.80 7.83 -6.70
C LEU A 61 -3.71 8.90 -6.74
N SER A 62 -4.08 10.10 -7.16
CA SER A 62 -3.18 11.24 -7.28
C SER A 62 -3.43 12.27 -6.18
N PHE A 63 -2.34 12.75 -5.58
CA PHE A 63 -2.31 13.78 -4.53
C PHE A 63 -1.74 15.07 -5.14
N GLY A 64 -2.47 15.67 -6.08
CA GLY A 64 -1.99 16.81 -6.86
C GLY A 64 -0.63 16.53 -7.53
N SER A 65 0.32 17.47 -7.41
CA SER A 65 1.67 17.35 -7.97
C SER A 65 2.66 16.52 -7.12
N ARG A 66 2.24 15.99 -5.97
CA ARG A 66 3.18 15.47 -4.95
C ARG A 66 3.51 14.00 -5.10
N LYS A 67 2.49 13.12 -5.10
CA LYS A 67 2.68 11.66 -5.07
C LYS A 67 1.48 10.96 -5.72
N ASN A 68 1.74 9.79 -6.32
CA ASN A 68 0.71 8.92 -6.88
C ASN A 68 0.82 7.55 -6.23
N PHE A 69 -0.33 6.94 -5.95
CA PHE A 69 -0.43 5.58 -5.45
C PHE A 69 -1.21 4.74 -6.45
N HIS A 70 -0.49 3.81 -7.08
CA HIS A 70 -1.09 2.82 -7.95
C HIS A 70 -1.52 1.58 -7.17
N GLY A 71 -2.72 1.06 -7.43
CA GLY A 71 -3.26 -0.17 -6.88
C GLY A 71 -4.30 -0.80 -7.82
N GLN A 72 -5.12 -1.69 -7.28
CA GLN A 72 -6.31 -2.21 -7.96
C GLN A 72 -7.51 -2.12 -7.01
N ILE A 73 -8.71 -1.99 -7.58
CA ILE A 73 -9.95 -1.99 -6.78
C ILE A 73 -10.18 -3.40 -6.22
N GLN A 74 -10.34 -3.53 -4.92
CA GLN A 74 -10.55 -4.79 -4.19
C GLN A 74 -11.91 -4.84 -3.50
N GLY A 75 -12.61 -3.72 -3.45
CA GLY A 75 -13.97 -3.61 -2.94
C GLY A 75 -14.62 -2.34 -3.46
N ALA A 76 -15.93 -2.39 -3.68
CA ALA A 76 -16.70 -1.25 -4.15
C ALA A 76 -18.12 -1.35 -3.60
N THR A 77 -18.57 -0.33 -2.87
CA THR A 77 -19.92 -0.26 -2.31
C THR A 77 -20.51 1.12 -2.55
N ARG A 78 -21.83 1.20 -2.73
CA ARG A 78 -22.54 2.47 -2.75
C ARG A 78 -22.88 2.88 -1.32
N LYS A 79 -22.55 4.11 -0.94
CA LYS A 79 -22.68 4.61 0.44
C LYS A 79 -24.13 4.88 0.83
N HIS A 80 -24.94 5.39 -0.09
CA HIS A 80 -26.37 5.64 0.13
C HIS A 80 -27.17 5.69 -1.18
N TYR A 81 -28.49 5.53 -1.05
CA TYR A 81 -29.48 5.66 -2.13
C TYR A 81 -30.40 6.87 -1.87
N GLN A 82 -29.80 8.03 -1.60
CA GLN A 82 -30.55 9.28 -1.39
C GLN A 82 -30.55 10.13 -2.66
N PRO A 83 -31.55 11.02 -2.84
CA PRO A 83 -31.54 12.02 -3.90
C PRO A 83 -30.27 12.90 -3.81
N GLY A 84 -29.64 13.17 -4.95
CA GLY A 84 -28.37 13.88 -5.04
C GLY A 84 -27.28 13.08 -5.73
N PRO A 85 -26.03 13.59 -5.77
CA PRO A 85 -24.93 12.86 -6.39
C PRO A 85 -24.63 11.58 -5.60
N ALA A 86 -24.49 10.46 -6.31
CA ALA A 86 -24.16 9.18 -5.71
C ALA A 86 -22.76 9.21 -5.07
N CYS A 87 -22.61 8.62 -3.89
CA CYS A 87 -21.31 8.44 -3.23
C CYS A 87 -20.97 6.95 -3.16
N TYR A 88 -19.72 6.62 -3.42
CA TYR A 88 -19.21 5.24 -3.39
C TYR A 88 -17.99 5.13 -2.50
N THR A 89 -17.88 4.03 -1.78
CA THR A 89 -16.70 3.66 -1.01
C THR A 89 -15.95 2.58 -1.79
N LEU A 90 -14.70 2.84 -2.13
CA LEU A 90 -13.82 1.93 -2.86
C LEU A 90 -12.65 1.51 -1.96
N ILE A 91 -12.31 0.23 -1.98
CA ILE A 91 -11.10 -0.30 -1.38
C ILE A 91 -10.07 -0.50 -2.50
N MET A 92 -8.90 0.11 -2.37
CA MET A 92 -7.79 -0.02 -3.30
C MET A 92 -6.57 -0.63 -2.57
N GLY A 93 -5.97 -1.66 -3.17
CA GLY A 93 -4.80 -2.35 -2.60
C GLY A 93 -3.86 -2.91 -3.68
N PRO A 94 -2.72 -3.51 -3.32
CA PRO A 94 -1.82 -4.14 -4.27
C PRO A 94 -2.38 -5.49 -4.71
N ARG A 95 -1.95 -5.95 -5.89
CA ARG A 95 -2.27 -7.32 -6.34
C ARG A 95 -1.70 -8.39 -5.39
N LEU A 96 -0.64 -8.08 -4.64
CA LEU A 96 -0.09 -8.95 -3.59
C LEU A 96 -1.15 -9.40 -2.56
N ALA A 97 -2.12 -8.55 -2.22
CA ALA A 97 -3.15 -8.90 -1.24
C ALA A 97 -4.04 -10.08 -1.70
N CYS A 98 -4.18 -10.31 -3.00
CA CYS A 98 -4.95 -11.42 -3.55
C CYS A 98 -4.34 -12.79 -3.23
N LEU A 99 -3.05 -12.87 -2.93
CA LEU A 99 -2.40 -14.11 -2.50
C LEU A 99 -3.00 -14.63 -1.18
N GLY A 100 -3.60 -13.77 -0.36
CA GLY A 100 -4.29 -14.17 0.86
C GLY A 100 -5.60 -14.93 0.61
N LEU A 101 -6.13 -14.89 -0.61
CA LEU A 101 -7.38 -15.54 -0.98
C LEU A 101 -7.20 -17.00 -1.41
N ARG A 102 -5.97 -17.42 -1.75
CA ARG A 102 -5.65 -18.77 -2.21
C ARG A 102 -4.94 -19.54 -1.11
N HIS A 103 -5.57 -20.59 -0.59
CA HIS A 103 -4.99 -21.54 0.35
C HIS A 103 -4.65 -22.85 -0.37
N GLN A 104 -3.48 -23.42 -0.08
CA GLN A 104 -3.05 -24.66 -0.71
C GLN A 104 -2.10 -25.45 0.19
N SER A 105 -2.01 -26.76 -0.07
CA SER A 105 -0.94 -27.60 0.46
C SER A 105 -0.05 -28.11 -0.67
N ARG A 106 1.25 -27.82 -0.64
CA ARG A 106 2.23 -28.25 -1.65
C ARG A 106 3.66 -28.28 -1.12
N ILE A 107 4.54 -28.96 -1.86
CA ILE A 107 5.95 -29.13 -1.51
C ILE A 107 6.81 -28.48 -2.60
N PHE A 108 7.80 -27.69 -2.19
CA PHE A 108 8.88 -27.18 -3.03
C PHE A 108 10.18 -27.86 -2.61
N GLN A 109 10.92 -28.44 -3.56
CA GLN A 109 12.16 -29.17 -3.29
C GLN A 109 13.31 -28.53 -4.04
N HIS A 110 14.49 -28.47 -3.43
CA HIS A 110 15.70 -27.94 -4.06
C HIS A 110 15.51 -26.51 -4.61
N MET A 111 14.91 -25.64 -3.78
CA MET A 111 14.63 -24.24 -4.13
C MET A 111 15.05 -23.29 -3.01
N THR A 112 15.51 -22.11 -3.40
CA THR A 112 15.75 -20.99 -2.48
C THR A 112 14.42 -20.31 -2.12
N ALA A 113 14.36 -19.58 -1.00
CA ALA A 113 13.18 -18.78 -0.65
C ALA A 113 12.77 -17.81 -1.77
N THR A 114 13.74 -17.12 -2.38
CA THR A 114 13.48 -16.18 -3.49
C THR A 114 12.89 -16.87 -4.71
N ARG A 115 13.33 -18.09 -5.04
CA ARG A 115 12.76 -18.88 -6.16
C ARG A 115 11.33 -19.32 -5.85
N ILE A 116 11.05 -19.74 -4.62
CA ILE A 116 9.68 -20.09 -4.20
C ILE A 116 8.77 -18.86 -4.26
N ILE A 117 9.19 -17.74 -3.67
CA ILE A 117 8.45 -16.47 -3.69
C ILE A 117 8.20 -16.02 -5.14
N ALA A 118 9.22 -16.03 -5.99
CA ALA A 118 9.08 -15.65 -7.40
C ALA A 118 8.04 -16.52 -8.13
N GLN A 119 8.11 -17.84 -7.96
CA GLN A 119 7.15 -18.77 -8.57
C GLN A 119 5.72 -18.47 -8.10
N VAL A 120 5.51 -18.30 -6.79
CA VAL A 120 4.19 -17.98 -6.22
C VAL A 120 3.66 -16.66 -6.77
N LEU A 121 4.50 -15.62 -6.87
CA LEU A 121 4.09 -14.32 -7.42
C LEU A 121 3.72 -14.43 -8.90
N GLU A 122 4.50 -15.17 -9.69
CA GLU A 122 4.24 -15.38 -11.12
C GLU A 122 2.93 -16.14 -11.38
N GLU A 123 2.60 -17.14 -10.55
CA GLU A 123 1.30 -17.84 -10.59
C GLU A 123 0.11 -16.87 -10.40
N HIS A 124 0.31 -15.77 -9.65
CA HIS A 124 -0.68 -14.71 -9.44
C HIS A 124 -0.59 -13.57 -10.48
N GLY A 125 0.19 -13.74 -11.55
CA GLY A 125 0.33 -12.77 -12.62
C GLY A 125 1.11 -11.51 -12.23
N LEU A 126 2.00 -11.60 -11.24
CA LEU A 126 2.90 -10.52 -10.82
C LEU A 126 4.25 -10.54 -11.57
N LYS A 127 4.33 -11.23 -12.72
CA LYS A 127 5.53 -11.23 -13.55
C LYS A 127 5.95 -9.80 -13.91
N ASN A 128 7.24 -9.49 -13.74
CA ASN A 128 7.82 -8.15 -13.95
C ASN A 128 7.21 -7.04 -13.06
N CYS A 129 6.56 -7.39 -11.94
CA CYS A 129 6.01 -6.43 -10.96
C CYS A 129 6.71 -6.50 -9.60
N PHE A 130 7.81 -7.25 -9.50
CA PHE A 130 8.61 -7.37 -8.30
C PHE A 130 10.10 -7.47 -8.62
N ARG A 131 10.95 -7.20 -7.63
CA ARG A 131 12.40 -7.43 -7.68
C ARG A 131 12.98 -7.75 -6.32
N PHE A 132 14.12 -8.43 -6.31
CA PHE A 132 14.89 -8.75 -5.11
C PHE A 132 16.15 -7.88 -5.08
N ASP A 133 16.21 -6.95 -4.12
CA ASP A 133 17.37 -6.10 -3.84
C ASP A 133 18.09 -6.67 -2.59
N LEU A 134 18.63 -7.88 -2.74
CA LEU A 134 19.28 -8.63 -1.67
C LEU A 134 20.81 -8.61 -1.84
N PRO A 135 21.59 -8.46 -0.75
CA PRO A 135 23.04 -8.44 -0.83
C PRO A 135 23.64 -9.83 -1.12
N THR A 136 22.93 -10.88 -0.72
CA THR A 136 23.35 -12.28 -0.86
C THR A 136 22.13 -13.11 -1.27
N GLU A 137 22.37 -14.18 -2.03
CA GLU A 137 21.33 -15.14 -2.37
C GLU A 137 20.89 -15.95 -1.15
N CYS A 138 19.60 -16.26 -1.05
CA CYS A 138 19.07 -17.16 -0.05
C CYS A 138 19.59 -18.58 -0.25
N ARG A 139 19.83 -19.30 0.85
CA ARG A 139 20.27 -20.69 0.80
C ARG A 139 19.20 -21.59 0.15
N GLU A 140 19.66 -22.55 -0.65
CA GLU A 140 18.80 -23.62 -1.17
C GLU A 140 18.30 -24.53 -0.03
N ARG A 141 17.00 -24.81 -0.04
CA ARG A 141 16.35 -25.71 0.91
C ARG A 141 16.16 -27.07 0.25
N ASP A 142 16.42 -28.13 1.01
CA ASP A 142 16.11 -29.50 0.57
C ASP A 142 14.61 -29.64 0.31
N CYS A 143 13.79 -29.09 1.22
CA CYS A 143 12.34 -29.12 1.14
C CYS A 143 11.73 -27.90 1.86
N CYS A 144 10.69 -27.34 1.27
CA CYS A 144 9.81 -26.35 1.89
C CYS A 144 8.36 -26.76 1.66
N VAL A 145 7.60 -26.89 2.74
CA VAL A 145 6.18 -27.24 2.68
C VAL A 145 5.34 -25.99 2.86
N GLN A 146 4.37 -25.79 1.99
CA GLN A 146 3.21 -24.92 2.23
C GLN A 146 2.11 -25.83 2.76
N TYR A 147 1.66 -25.66 4.00
CA TYR A 147 0.64 -26.53 4.60
C TYR A 147 -0.47 -25.69 5.24
N GLN A 148 -1.68 -25.80 4.69
CA GLN A 148 -2.87 -25.07 5.19
C GLN A 148 -2.65 -23.56 5.37
N GLU A 149 -1.76 -22.97 4.58
CA GLU A 149 -1.49 -21.53 4.60
C GLU A 149 -1.77 -20.94 3.23
N SER A 150 -2.17 -19.67 3.21
CA SER A 150 -2.32 -18.92 1.99
C SER A 150 -0.99 -18.66 1.29
N ASP A 151 -1.03 -18.40 -0.01
CA ASP A 151 0.17 -18.01 -0.76
C ASP A 151 0.82 -16.74 -0.16
N LEU A 152 0.04 -15.83 0.43
CA LEU A 152 0.56 -14.63 1.09
C LEU A 152 1.29 -14.98 2.40
N GLN A 153 0.73 -15.89 3.19
CA GLN A 153 1.35 -16.37 4.44
C GLN A 153 2.67 -17.09 4.14
N LEU A 154 2.72 -17.93 3.11
CA LEU A 154 3.95 -18.57 2.65
C LEU A 154 5.04 -17.53 2.32
N VAL A 155 4.69 -16.51 1.52
CA VAL A 155 5.62 -15.43 1.15
C VAL A 155 6.11 -14.68 2.38
N GLN A 156 5.22 -14.30 3.29
CA GLN A 156 5.57 -13.58 4.51
C GLN A 156 6.44 -14.42 5.45
N ARG A 157 6.14 -15.70 5.61
CA ARG A 157 6.92 -16.64 6.42
C ARG A 157 8.33 -16.82 5.86
N LEU A 158 8.45 -17.08 4.56
CA LEU A 158 9.75 -17.20 3.88
C LEU A 158 10.57 -15.90 3.97
N CYS A 159 9.92 -14.75 3.85
CA CYS A 159 10.58 -13.46 4.05
C CYS A 159 11.12 -13.33 5.48
N ALA A 160 10.31 -13.65 6.49
CA ALA A 160 10.71 -13.57 7.90
C ALA A 160 11.87 -14.53 8.23
N GLU A 161 11.84 -15.77 7.72
CA GLU A 161 12.91 -16.76 7.90
C GLU A 161 14.27 -16.27 7.37
N GLU A 162 14.26 -15.52 6.26
CA GLU A 162 15.47 -15.01 5.60
C GLU A 162 15.87 -13.59 6.06
N GLY A 163 15.12 -12.98 6.99
CA GLY A 163 15.34 -11.59 7.37
C GLY A 163 15.05 -10.59 6.23
N ILE A 164 14.18 -10.97 5.29
CA ILE A 164 13.75 -10.15 4.16
C ILE A 164 12.49 -9.38 4.54
N HIS A 165 12.47 -8.09 4.24
CA HIS A 165 11.25 -7.29 4.26
C HIS A 165 10.80 -6.98 2.83
N TYR A 166 9.56 -6.51 2.67
CA TYR A 166 9.11 -5.96 1.39
C TYR A 166 8.39 -4.62 1.54
N HIS A 167 8.41 -3.83 0.47
CA HIS A 167 7.72 -2.54 0.38
C HIS A 167 7.30 -2.25 -1.08
N PHE A 168 6.50 -1.21 -1.27
CA PHE A 168 5.97 -0.84 -2.59
C PHE A 168 6.58 0.47 -3.09
N VAL A 169 7.07 0.46 -4.33
CA VAL A 169 7.48 1.66 -5.04
C VAL A 169 6.40 2.00 -6.06
N HIS A 170 5.73 3.13 -5.86
CA HIS A 170 4.63 3.56 -6.73
C HIS A 170 5.10 4.50 -7.83
N SER A 171 4.59 4.25 -9.03
CA SER A 171 4.56 5.19 -10.14
C SER A 171 3.11 5.45 -10.54
N ARG A 172 2.87 6.40 -11.45
CA ARG A 172 1.50 6.68 -11.91
C ARG A 172 0.80 5.47 -12.56
N ARG A 173 1.56 4.59 -13.22
CA ARG A 173 1.02 3.50 -14.05
C ARG A 173 1.20 2.10 -13.46
N ARG A 174 2.08 1.93 -12.48
CA ARG A 174 2.34 0.64 -11.81
C ARG A 174 2.89 0.87 -10.40
N HIS A 175 2.74 -0.13 -9.54
CA HIS A 175 3.57 -0.25 -8.35
C HIS A 175 4.47 -1.46 -8.53
N GLU A 176 5.64 -1.42 -7.92
CA GLU A 176 6.61 -2.49 -7.88
C GLU A 176 6.80 -2.97 -6.44
N LEU A 177 6.77 -4.28 -6.25
CA LEU A 177 7.05 -4.93 -4.98
C LEU A 177 8.56 -5.17 -4.85
N VAL A 178 9.20 -4.55 -3.87
CA VAL A 178 10.65 -4.66 -3.66
C VAL A 178 10.91 -5.46 -2.40
N PHE A 179 11.67 -6.56 -2.54
CA PHE A 179 12.17 -7.36 -1.43
C PHE A 179 13.59 -6.92 -1.06
N GLY A 180 13.89 -6.68 0.21
CA GLY A 180 15.20 -6.22 0.67
C GLY A 180 15.57 -6.79 2.05
N ALA A 181 16.86 -6.82 2.40
CA ALA A 181 17.34 -7.29 3.71
C ALA A 181 17.72 -6.14 4.67
N ASN A 182 18.02 -4.94 4.13
CA ASN A 182 18.56 -3.80 4.89
C ASN A 182 17.83 -2.50 4.54
N LEU A 183 18.11 -1.42 5.28
CA LEU A 183 17.52 -0.10 5.02
C LEU A 183 18.01 0.62 3.75
N HIS A 184 18.89 0.01 2.95
CA HIS A 184 19.52 0.63 1.78
C HIS A 184 18.53 1.14 0.72
N GLY A 185 17.33 0.55 0.63
CA GLY A 185 16.27 0.98 -0.30
C GLY A 185 15.43 2.17 0.20
N PHE A 186 15.55 2.56 1.47
CA PHE A 186 14.76 3.65 2.04
C PHE A 186 15.52 4.96 2.03
N ALA A 187 14.90 6.01 1.49
CA ALA A 187 15.40 7.36 1.66
C ALA A 187 15.38 7.73 3.14
N ARG A 188 16.50 8.23 3.66
CA ARG A 188 16.52 8.80 5.01
C ARG A 188 15.55 9.98 5.04
N SER A 189 14.58 9.91 5.95
CA SER A 189 13.74 11.06 6.25
C SER A 189 14.62 12.20 6.79
N PRO A 190 14.30 13.47 6.48
CA PRO A 190 14.94 14.60 7.15
C PRO A 190 14.82 14.48 8.67
N VAL A 191 15.76 15.07 9.41
CA VAL A 191 15.72 15.05 10.87
C VAL A 191 14.44 15.75 11.32
N ALA A 192 13.47 14.97 11.78
CA ALA A 192 12.23 15.47 12.32
C ALA A 192 12.36 15.65 13.83
N ARG A 193 11.77 16.74 14.35
CA ARG A 193 11.76 16.96 15.80
C ARG A 193 10.80 15.97 16.43
N TRP A 194 11.36 15.03 17.18
CA TRP A 194 10.62 14.11 18.03
C TRP A 194 10.30 14.80 19.36
N ARG A 195 9.05 14.67 19.79
CA ARG A 195 8.61 15.09 21.13
C ARG A 195 7.82 13.95 21.77
N GLN A 196 8.34 13.40 22.85
CA GLN A 196 7.60 12.50 23.72
C GLN A 196 6.69 13.31 24.64
N PHE A 197 5.46 12.86 24.79
CA PHE A 197 4.53 13.40 25.78
C PHE A 197 4.53 12.45 26.97
N ALA A 198 4.65 12.99 28.18
CA ALA A 198 4.50 12.20 29.39
C ALA A 198 3.00 11.95 29.65
N GLN A 199 2.51 10.69 29.61
CA GLN A 199 1.56 10.15 30.61
C GLN A 199 1.06 8.70 30.41
N GLN A 200 0.72 8.10 31.58
CA GLN A 200 0.17 6.79 31.93
C GLN A 200 1.09 5.57 31.76
N SER A 201 1.16 4.73 32.82
CA SER A 201 1.96 3.50 32.84
C SER A 201 1.60 2.61 31.64
N GLY A 202 2.58 2.34 30.78
CA GLY A 202 2.48 1.37 29.70
C GLY A 202 2.18 1.93 28.30
N VAL A 203 1.94 3.23 28.12
CA VAL A 203 1.72 3.83 26.78
C VAL A 203 2.59 5.06 26.60
N THR A 204 3.39 5.09 25.51
CA THR A 204 4.17 6.28 25.15
C THR A 204 3.55 6.94 23.92
N ARG A 205 3.08 8.19 24.10
CA ARG A 205 2.67 9.05 22.98
C ARG A 205 3.85 9.86 22.48
N PHE A 206 3.98 9.95 21.17
CA PHE A 206 5.00 10.77 20.54
C PHE A 206 4.42 11.55 19.35
N ALA A 207 5.01 12.70 19.07
CA ALA A 207 4.78 13.45 17.85
C ALA A 207 6.10 13.63 17.10
N VAL A 208 6.00 13.56 15.78
CA VAL A 208 7.08 13.85 14.84
C VAL A 208 6.63 15.04 14.00
N THR A 209 7.43 16.11 13.99
CA THR A 209 7.15 17.32 13.19
C THR A 209 8.21 17.49 12.12
N GLU A 210 7.78 17.51 10.85
CA GLU A 210 8.65 17.84 9.72
C GLU A 210 8.69 19.36 9.53
N HIS A 211 9.89 19.96 9.56
CA HIS A 211 10.07 21.37 9.18
C HIS A 211 10.04 21.47 7.65
N ALA A 212 8.87 21.72 7.06
CA ALA A 212 8.81 22.18 5.68
C ALA A 212 9.26 23.66 5.64
N THR A 213 10.26 23.99 4.80
CA THR A 213 10.61 25.38 4.51
C THR A 213 9.37 26.06 3.93
N GLN A 214 8.84 27.04 4.65
CA GLN A 214 7.55 27.65 4.35
C GLN A 214 7.58 28.34 2.98
N LEU A 215 6.78 27.83 2.03
CA LEU A 215 6.30 28.63 0.90
C LEU A 215 5.16 29.54 1.38
N PRO A 216 5.04 30.80 0.89
CA PRO A 216 4.18 31.84 1.49
C PRO A 216 2.67 31.59 1.45
N SER A 217 2.19 30.45 0.98
CA SER A 217 0.76 30.11 0.88
C SER A 217 0.38 28.75 1.47
N SER A 218 1.28 28.08 2.19
CA SER A 218 1.01 26.75 2.77
C SER A 218 0.32 26.84 4.13
N ARG A 219 -0.98 26.54 4.20
CA ARG A 219 -1.66 26.26 5.48
C ARG A 219 -1.07 24.99 6.13
N ALA A 220 -0.52 25.19 7.32
CA ALA A 220 -0.14 24.23 8.36
C ALA A 220 1.11 23.36 8.16
N GLY A 221 2.01 23.42 9.15
CA GLY A 221 3.09 22.45 9.35
C GLY A 221 2.49 21.07 9.59
N GLN A 222 3.03 20.08 8.88
CA GLN A 222 2.52 18.71 8.96
C GLN A 222 3.05 18.09 10.27
N HIS A 223 2.12 17.77 11.17
CA HIS A 223 2.39 17.04 12.40
C HIS A 223 1.89 15.61 12.22
N ALA A 224 2.79 14.63 12.39
CA ALA A 224 2.41 13.22 12.47
C ALA A 224 2.35 12.82 13.95
N THR A 225 1.23 12.23 14.37
CA THR A 225 1.03 11.69 15.72
C THR A 225 1.02 10.18 15.67
N GLY A 226 1.69 9.52 16.62
CA GLY A 226 1.72 8.06 16.72
C GLY A 226 1.63 7.57 18.16
N GLU A 227 1.19 6.32 18.34
CA GLU A 227 1.13 5.62 19.61
C GLU A 227 1.97 4.33 19.52
N SER A 228 2.76 4.04 20.56
CA SER A 228 3.57 2.81 20.64
C SER A 228 3.35 2.12 21.99
N THR A 229 3.19 0.79 21.94
CA THR A 229 3.10 -0.11 23.10
C THR A 229 4.39 -0.85 23.39
N LEU A 230 5.45 -0.62 22.60
CA LEU A 230 6.73 -1.29 22.81
C LEU A 230 7.49 -0.64 23.98
N PRO A 231 7.97 -1.43 24.97
CA PRO A 231 8.88 -0.94 25.99
C PRO A 231 10.24 -0.74 25.32
N PHE A 232 10.57 0.50 24.93
CA PHE A 232 11.91 0.82 24.45
C PHE A 232 12.89 0.55 25.60
N VAL A 233 13.83 -0.38 25.41
CA VAL A 233 14.98 -0.54 26.30
C VAL A 233 15.89 0.66 26.05
N THR A 234 16.19 1.40 27.12
CA THR A 234 17.10 2.56 27.17
C THR A 234 18.49 2.27 26.65
#